data_AF-A0A0M2V232-F1
#
_entry.id   AF-A0A0M2V232-F1
#
_cell.length_a   1.000
_cell.length_b   1.000
_cell.length_c   1.000
_cell.angle_alpha   90.00
_cell.angle_beta   90.00
_cell.angle_gamma   90.00
#
_symmetry.space_group_name_H-M   'P 1'
#
loop_
_entity.id
_entity.type
_entity.pdbx_description
1 polymer ?
#
loop_
_entity_poly.entity_id
_entity_poly.type
_entity_poly.pdbx_seq_one_letter_code
_entity_poly.pdbx_strand_id
1 'polypeptide(L)'
;MQSDKNEFDDALKSYKEALEIYRKLALANPQTYLPDVAMTLINLSILYQKSRPDKEVSVQFAMEALTIVIPFLEKAPYTQQYALRALQVLRNWGVDIEKILAEEDK
;
A
#
# COMPACT_ATOMS: atom_id res chain seq x y z
N MET A 1 -3.45 17.19 21.15
CA MET A 1 -3.82 15.77 21.34
C MET A 1 -5.23 15.40 20.86
N GLN A 2 -6.18 16.34 20.68
CA GLN A 2 -7.49 16.03 20.07
C GLN A 2 -7.51 16.24 18.54
N SER A 3 -6.83 17.28 18.03
CA SER A 3 -6.77 17.59 16.60
C SER A 3 -6.14 16.46 15.76
N ASP A 4 -4.97 15.95 16.19
CA ASP A 4 -4.23 14.90 15.44
C ASP A 4 -5.02 13.58 15.31
N LYS A 5 -5.88 13.26 16.29
CA LYS A 5 -6.74 12.07 16.23
C LYS A 5 -7.85 12.23 15.20
N ASN A 6 -8.47 13.41 15.15
CA ASN A 6 -9.51 13.71 14.18
C ASN A 6 -8.94 13.71 12.75
N GLU A 7 -7.75 14.29 12.54
CA GLU A 7 -7.08 14.30 11.23
C GLU A 7 -6.72 12.89 10.75
N PHE A 8 -6.28 12.01 11.65
CA PHE A 8 -6.04 10.60 11.31
C PHE A 8 -7.33 9.87 10.91
N ASP A 9 -8.39 9.99 11.70
CA ASP A 9 -9.65 9.28 11.44
C ASP A 9 -10.32 9.77 10.14
N ASP A 10 -10.26 11.07 9.86
CA ASP A 10 -10.76 11.67 8.61
C ASP A 10 -9.94 11.21 7.39
N ALA A 11 -8.61 11.18 7.51
CA ALA A 11 -7.73 10.68 6.45
C ALA A 11 -7.95 9.19 6.20
N LEU A 12 -8.07 8.40 7.28
CA LEU A 12 -8.32 6.96 7.21
C LEU A 12 -9.65 6.67 6.50
N LYS A 13 -10.71 7.40 6.85
CA LYS A 13 -12.01 7.28 6.20
C LYS A 13 -11.92 7.60 4.71
N SER A 14 -11.31 8.73 4.36
CA SER A 14 -11.17 9.18 2.97
C SER A 14 -10.40 8.16 2.12
N TYR A 15 -9.28 7.63 2.63
CA TYR A 15 -8.52 6.61 1.90
C TYR A 15 -9.25 5.28 1.80
N LYS A 16 -10.03 4.87 2.81
CA LYS A 16 -10.84 3.65 2.73
C LYS A 16 -11.96 3.76 1.71
N GLU A 17 -12.64 4.91 1.65
CA GLU A 17 -13.66 5.18 0.64
C GLU A 17 -13.06 5.19 -0.78
N ALA A 18 -11.92 5.85 -0.97
CA ALA A 18 -11.19 5.83 -2.22
C ALA A 18 -10.78 4.40 -2.61
N LEU A 19 -10.26 3.62 -1.66
CA LEU A 19 -9.86 2.23 -1.89
C LEU A 19 -11.04 1.37 -2.35
N GLU A 20 -12.21 1.55 -1.73
CA GLU A 20 -13.42 0.82 -2.12
C GLU A 20 -13.85 1.17 -3.55
N ILE A 21 -13.84 2.46 -3.90
CA ILE A 21 -14.18 2.94 -5.25
C ILE A 21 -13.21 2.37 -6.28
N TYR A 22 -11.90 2.51 -6.05
CA TYR A 22 -10.89 2.01 -6.98
C TYR A 22 -10.92 0.48 -7.12
N ARG A 23 -11.19 -0.27 -6.03
CA ARG A 23 -11.40 -1.72 -6.12
C ARG A 23 -12.60 -2.07 -7.01
N LYS A 24 -13.73 -1.37 -6.86
CA LYS A 24 -14.91 -1.58 -7.72
C LYS A 24 -14.61 -1.27 -9.18
N LEU A 25 -13.89 -0.18 -9.46
CA LEU A 25 -13.48 0.17 -10.82
C LEU A 25 -12.48 -0.83 -11.41
N ALA A 26 -11.56 -1.35 -10.59
CA ALA A 26 -10.61 -2.37 -10.99
C ALA A 26 -11.27 -3.70 -11.39
N LEU A 27 -12.48 -4.01 -10.90
CA LEU A 27 -13.24 -5.17 -11.37
C LEU A 27 -13.64 -5.02 -12.85
N ALA A 28 -13.89 -3.79 -13.31
CA ALA A 28 -14.29 -3.52 -14.69
C ALA A 28 -13.07 -3.28 -15.61
N ASN A 29 -12.04 -2.60 -15.12
CA ASN A 29 -10.81 -2.34 -15.87
C ASN A 29 -9.57 -2.42 -14.97
N PRO A 30 -9.05 -3.64 -14.74
CA PRO A 30 -7.93 -3.85 -13.83
C PRO A 30 -6.67 -3.10 -14.26
N GLN A 31 -6.38 -3.05 -15.57
CA GLN A 31 -5.15 -2.44 -16.08
C GLN A 31 -5.08 -0.93 -15.80
N THR A 32 -6.23 -0.27 -15.76
CA THR A 32 -6.30 1.16 -15.48
C THR A 32 -6.30 1.46 -13.98
N TYR A 33 -7.06 0.71 -13.17
CA TYR A 33 -7.35 1.10 -11.80
C TYR A 33 -6.58 0.33 -10.72
N LEU A 34 -5.96 -0.81 -11.03
CA LEU A 34 -5.10 -1.50 -10.07
C LEU A 34 -3.92 -0.65 -9.57
N PRO A 35 -3.23 0.16 -10.41
CA PRO A 35 -2.22 1.08 -9.92
C PRO A 35 -2.73 2.08 -8.88
N ASP A 36 -3.97 2.58 -9.03
CA ASP A 36 -4.61 3.48 -8.08
C ASP A 36 -4.97 2.78 -6.75
N VAL A 37 -5.40 1.51 -6.83
CA VAL A 37 -5.60 0.66 -5.64
C VAL A 37 -4.28 0.53 -4.87
N ALA A 38 -3.18 0.19 -5.56
CA ALA A 38 -1.88 0.04 -4.93
C ALA A 38 -1.38 1.35 -4.27
N MET A 39 -1.52 2.49 -4.96
CA MET A 39 -1.14 3.79 -4.41
C MET A 39 -1.95 4.12 -3.14
N THR A 40 -3.25 3.83 -3.15
CA THR A 40 -4.13 4.07 -1.99
C THR A 40 -3.73 3.20 -0.80
N LEU A 41 -3.40 1.93 -1.02
CA LEU A 41 -2.89 1.01 0.00
C LEU A 41 -1.55 1.49 0.58
N ILE A 42 -0.63 1.99 -0.24
CA ILE A 42 0.63 2.59 0.24
C ILE A 42 0.38 3.78 1.14
N ASN A 43 -0.57 4.65 0.77
CA ASN A 43 -0.90 5.83 1.58
C ASN A 43 -1.53 5.43 2.92
N LEU A 44 -2.42 4.43 2.93
CA LEU A 44 -2.96 3.84 4.18
C LEU A 44 -1.84 3.26 5.04
N SER A 45 -0.93 2.49 4.44
CA SER A 45 0.21 1.91 5.15
C SER A 45 1.09 2.97 5.83
N ILE A 46 1.38 4.07 5.13
CA ILE A 46 2.14 5.21 5.67
C ILE A 46 1.35 5.94 6.77
N LEU A 47 0.03 6.09 6.61
CA LEU A 47 -0.84 6.74 7.59
C LEU A 47 -0.80 5.97 8.93
N TYR A 48 -0.92 4.64 8.88
CA TYR A 48 -0.73 3.77 10.05
C TYR A 48 0.69 3.90 10.62
N GLN A 49 1.73 3.82 9.79
CA GLN A 49 3.12 3.95 10.28
C GLN A 49 3.39 5.27 11.02
N LYS A 50 2.83 6.40 10.56
CA LYS A 50 3.15 7.73 11.11
C LYS A 50 2.24 8.16 12.25
N SER A 51 0.94 7.90 12.14
CA SER A 51 -0.07 8.54 12.99
C SER A 51 -0.68 7.60 14.01
N ARG A 52 -0.74 6.30 13.69
CA ARG A 52 -1.22 5.26 14.59
C ARG A 52 -0.45 3.96 14.35
N PRO A 53 0.81 3.89 14.84
CA PRO A 53 1.73 2.80 14.52
C PRO A 53 1.10 1.43 14.81
N ASP A 54 0.78 0.72 13.72
CA ASP A 54 0.23 -0.63 13.71
C ASP A 54 1.00 -1.40 12.65
N LYS A 55 1.92 -2.26 13.12
CA LYS A 55 2.85 -2.97 12.23
C LYS A 55 2.10 -3.96 11.36
N GLU A 56 1.21 -4.75 11.92
CA GLU A 56 0.49 -5.77 11.16
C GLU A 56 -0.32 -5.14 10.02
N VAL A 57 -1.11 -4.11 10.33
CA VAL A 57 -1.97 -3.44 9.33
C VAL A 57 -1.14 -2.73 8.27
N SER A 58 -0.10 -2.00 8.68
CA SER A 58 0.77 -1.28 7.75
C SER A 58 1.51 -2.25 6.82
N VAL A 59 2.09 -3.33 7.34
CA VAL A 59 2.77 -4.35 6.54
C VAL A 59 1.80 -5.02 5.58
N GLN A 60 0.59 -5.38 6.03
CA GLN A 60 -0.42 -5.99 5.17
C GLN A 60 -0.75 -5.11 3.96
N PHE A 61 -1.01 -3.82 4.16
CA PHE A 61 -1.30 -2.91 3.06
C PHE A 61 -0.12 -2.71 2.12
N ALA A 62 1.11 -2.62 2.64
CA ALA A 62 2.30 -2.48 1.81
C ALA A 62 2.57 -3.74 0.98
N MET A 63 2.37 -4.93 1.55
CA MET A 63 2.49 -6.20 0.83
C MET A 63 1.44 -6.32 -0.27
N GLU A 64 0.17 -6.02 0.02
CA GLU A 64 -0.89 -6.06 -0.98
C GLU A 64 -0.60 -5.10 -2.14
N ALA A 65 -0.15 -3.87 -1.83
CA ALA A 65 0.25 -2.92 -2.85
C ALA A 65 1.40 -3.45 -3.71
N LEU A 66 2.41 -4.09 -3.10
CA LEU A 66 3.53 -4.68 -3.81
C LEU A 66 3.08 -5.79 -4.77
N THR A 67 2.21 -6.69 -4.30
CA THR A 67 1.62 -7.75 -5.13
C THR A 67 0.87 -7.17 -6.34
N ILE A 68 0.13 -6.09 -6.15
CA ILE A 68 -0.60 -5.44 -7.23
C ILE A 68 0.33 -4.84 -8.27
N VAL A 69 1.44 -4.21 -7.88
CA VAL A 69 2.32 -3.49 -8.83
C VAL A 69 3.33 -4.37 -9.55
N ILE A 70 3.68 -5.56 -9.02
CA ILE A 70 4.65 -6.48 -9.63
C ILE A 70 4.38 -6.73 -11.14
N PRO A 71 3.13 -7.07 -11.57
CA PRO A 71 2.84 -7.31 -12.99
C PRO A 71 2.92 -6.05 -13.88
N PHE A 72 2.97 -4.86 -13.28
CA PHE A 72 2.96 -3.58 -13.97
C PHE A 72 4.34 -2.95 -14.11
N LEU A 73 5.36 -3.44 -13.39
CA LEU A 73 6.69 -2.82 -13.35
C LEU A 73 7.34 -2.67 -14.73
N GLU A 74 7.10 -3.64 -15.63
CA GLU A 74 7.61 -3.60 -17.00
C GLU A 74 6.76 -2.72 -17.93
N LYS A 75 5.44 -2.73 -17.74
CA LYS A 75 4.48 -2.09 -18.65
C LYS A 75 4.20 -0.63 -18.32
N ALA A 76 4.41 -0.26 -17.07
CA ALA A 76 4.10 1.05 -16.52
C ALA A 76 5.24 1.47 -15.57
N PRO A 77 6.32 2.10 -16.07
CA PRO A 77 7.49 2.46 -15.27
C PRO A 77 7.17 3.33 -14.04
N TYR A 78 6.10 4.13 -14.10
CA TYR A 78 5.63 4.92 -12.96
C TYR A 78 5.12 4.06 -11.78
N THR A 79 4.95 2.75 -11.94
CA THR A 79 4.60 1.84 -10.82
C THR A 79 5.83 1.41 -10.02
N GLN A 80 7.04 1.63 -10.54
CA GLN A 80 8.29 1.36 -9.82
C GLN A 80 8.40 2.21 -8.55
N GLN A 81 8.02 3.49 -8.61
CA GLN A 81 7.96 4.34 -7.41
C GLN A 81 6.98 3.81 -6.36
N TYR A 82 5.91 3.12 -6.76
CA TYR A 82 4.96 2.52 -5.80
C TYR A 82 5.61 1.32 -5.10
N ALA A 83 6.28 0.45 -5.85
CA ALA A 83 7.07 -0.65 -5.28
C ALA A 83 8.13 -0.13 -4.31
N LEU A 84 8.89 0.92 -4.68
CA LEU A 84 9.90 1.51 -3.81
C LEU A 84 9.30 2.07 -2.51
N ARG A 85 8.14 2.75 -2.59
CA ARG A 85 7.46 3.27 -1.39
C ARG A 85 6.94 2.14 -0.50
N ALA A 86 6.36 1.08 -1.07
CA ALA A 86 5.91 -0.08 -0.31
C ALA A 86 7.10 -0.77 0.39
N LEU A 87 8.19 -1.04 -0.33
CA LEU A 87 9.42 -1.63 0.23
C LEU A 87 10.04 -0.77 1.33
N GLN A 88 10.02 0.56 1.18
CA GLN A 88 10.50 1.46 2.21
C GLN A 88 9.66 1.36 3.48
N VAL A 89 8.33 1.26 3.37
CA VAL A 89 7.45 1.09 4.53
C VAL A 89 7.75 -0.22 5.25
N LEU A 90 7.91 -1.32 4.51
CA LEU A 90 8.24 -2.63 5.05
C LEU A 90 9.62 -2.61 5.75
N ARG A 91 10.63 -1.99 5.13
CA ARG A 91 11.97 -1.78 5.72
C ARG A 91 11.91 -0.97 7.00
N ASN A 92 11.11 0.10 7.04
CA ASN A 92 10.90 0.91 8.25
C ASN A 92 10.33 0.09 9.41
N TRP A 93 9.56 -0.97 9.11
CA TRP A 93 9.05 -1.92 10.10
C TRP A 93 10.00 -3.09 10.42
N GLY A 94 11.20 -3.08 9.83
CA GLY A 94 12.20 -4.14 9.96
C GLY A 94 11.79 -5.45 9.29
N VAL A 95 10.89 -5.41 8.29
CA VAL A 95 10.55 -6.57 7.48
C VAL A 95 11.60 -6.72 6.39
N ASP A 96 12.23 -7.90 6.34
CA ASP A 96 13.20 -8.26 5.32
C ASP A 96 12.51 -9.01 4.18
N ILE A 97 12.16 -8.27 3.13
CA ILE A 97 11.48 -8.83 1.95
C ILE A 97 12.42 -9.73 1.16
N GLU A 98 13.72 -9.43 1.11
CA GLU A 98 14.69 -10.25 0.36
C GLU A 98 14.75 -11.65 0.96
N LYS A 99 14.72 -11.74 2.30
CA LYS A 99 14.59 -13.01 3.00
C LYS A 99 13.27 -13.73 2.69
N ILE A 100 12.14 -13.03 2.71
CA ILE A 100 10.80 -13.63 2.47
C ILE A 100 10.72 -14.21 1.06
N LEU A 101 11.12 -13.44 0.05
CA LEU A 101 11.09 -13.90 -1.35
C LEU A 101 12.06 -15.07 -1.57
N ALA A 102 13.22 -15.06 -0.93
CA ALA A 102 14.18 -16.16 -0.99
C ALA A 102 13.71 -17.46 -0.31
N GLU A 103 12.72 -17.38 0.58
CA GLU A 103 12.10 -18.53 1.25
C GLU A 103 10.93 -19.12 0.45
N GLU A 104 10.27 -18.34 -0.41
CA GLU A 104 9.16 -18.80 -1.27
C GLU A 104 9.62 -19.56 -2.53
N ASP A 105 10.87 -19.38 -2.96
CA ASP A 105 11.47 -20.05 -4.13
C ASP A 105 12.14 -21.41 -3.81
N LYS A 106 12.02 -21.93 -2.57
CA LYS A 106 12.59 -23.21 -2.11
C LYS A 106 11.54 -24.31 -1.96
#